data_AF-A0A7J3NL71-F1
#
_entry.id   AF-A0A7J3NL71-F1
#
_cell.length_a   1.000
_cell.length_b   1.000
_cell.length_c   1.000
_cell.angle_alpha   90.00
_cell.angle_beta   90.00
_cell.angle_gamma   90.00
#
_symmetry.space_group_name_H-M   'P 1'
#
loop_
_entity.id
_entity.type
_entity.pdbx_description
1 polymer ?
#
loop_
_entity_poly.entity_id
_entity_poly.type
_entity_poly.pdbx_seq_one_letter_code
_entity_poly.pdbx_strand_id
1 'polypeptide(L)'
;MSYERLAELLEAVKSVVRDFLVVVADFIEHVLSDLNYRGGGANAVTERLKLWSDAMREFSLLAGDYIQVVYEARVFTSRLLSLLEPSPQGGHPRPTVNLGSAKLFLKELIEENFLKFDEQVNLVWGRMLKLSSIIAPLYEDVAVKLKRLVGEEIRRWVGEGSSVMDAYDRALEAGCEEELAKEILNLLFGPRLLLDGLRKIALTFDMNPDPTSLPLDRLFEIVSIMRESVPDILRGLEARLIIHRYWVNTLFHVLRVLHGSDRNASALLDQLMDEVARSRGEKAVQKLLPEDVNLEELRAGLVIARTNIVDSLRELPYYKLMVEKLFTLLNLVNIPIIRELCERELELVRRVESSISQALRLTKDANLKAYKAMEELKHLNLEVK
;
A
#
# COMPACT_ATOMS: atom_id res chain seq x y z
N MET A 1 -14.35 51.66 25.56
CA MET A 1 -13.88 50.25 25.58
C MET A 1 -12.38 50.28 25.80
N SER A 2 -11.83 49.38 26.63
CA SER A 2 -10.44 49.43 27.10
C SER A 2 -9.50 48.57 26.27
N TYR A 3 -8.21 48.92 26.25
CA TYR A 3 -7.11 48.13 25.69
C TYR A 3 -7.08 46.68 26.23
N GLU A 4 -7.66 46.43 27.41
CA GLU A 4 -7.81 45.11 28.02
C GLU A 4 -8.64 44.16 27.14
N ARG A 5 -9.73 44.65 26.55
CA ARG A 5 -10.59 43.84 25.67
C ARG A 5 -9.87 43.43 24.37
N LEU A 6 -9.01 44.30 23.85
CA LEU A 6 -8.19 44.00 22.68
C LEU A 6 -7.11 42.96 23.03
N ALA A 7 -6.46 43.09 24.18
CA ALA A 7 -5.48 42.12 24.66
C ALA A 7 -6.11 40.73 24.88
N GLU A 8 -7.31 40.66 25.46
CA GLU A 8 -8.08 39.42 25.61
C GLU A 8 -8.42 38.77 24.25
N LEU A 9 -8.81 39.57 23.24
CA LEU A 9 -9.10 39.06 21.90
C LEU A 9 -7.86 38.53 21.19
N LEU A 10 -6.72 39.21 21.31
CA LEU A 10 -5.45 38.77 20.73
C LEU A 10 -4.95 37.48 21.37
N GLU A 11 -5.04 37.35 22.69
CA GLU A 11 -4.67 36.11 23.39
C GLU A 11 -5.63 34.96 23.03
N ALA A 12 -6.92 35.25 22.87
CA ALA A 12 -7.88 34.26 22.40
C ALA A 12 -7.58 33.77 20.97
N VAL A 13 -7.07 34.64 20.08
CA VAL A 13 -6.61 34.24 18.74
C VAL A 13 -5.38 33.33 18.84
N LYS A 14 -4.36 33.75 19.61
CA LYS A 14 -3.13 32.96 19.83
C LYS A 14 -3.42 31.58 20.42
N SER A 15 -4.35 31.49 21.37
CA SER A 15 -4.77 30.22 21.96
C SER A 15 -5.38 29.27 20.91
N VAL A 16 -6.28 29.74 20.03
CA VAL A 16 -6.89 28.86 19.02
C VAL A 16 -5.89 28.47 17.93
N VAL A 17 -4.98 29.37 17.56
CA VAL A 17 -3.89 29.04 16.61
C VAL A 17 -2.94 28.00 17.22
N ARG A 18 -2.66 28.09 18.53
CA ARG A 18 -1.92 27.06 19.27
C ARG A 18 -2.62 25.72 19.19
N ASP A 19 -3.90 25.65 19.55
CA ASP A 19 -4.68 24.42 19.52
C ASP A 19 -4.73 23.83 18.10
N PHE A 20 -4.83 24.68 17.09
CA PHE A 20 -4.77 24.27 15.69
C PHE A 20 -3.41 23.63 15.34
N LEU A 21 -2.31 24.29 15.69
CA LEU A 21 -0.97 23.78 15.46
C LEU A 21 -0.71 22.48 16.23
N VAL A 22 -1.27 22.32 17.42
CA VAL A 22 -1.21 21.06 18.19
C VAL A 22 -1.92 19.94 17.42
N VAL A 23 -3.13 20.16 16.91
CA VAL A 23 -3.84 19.14 16.12
C VAL A 23 -3.07 18.73 14.87
N VAL A 24 -2.44 19.69 14.20
CA VAL A 24 -1.67 19.43 12.99
C VAL A 24 -0.34 18.74 13.33
N ALA A 25 0.32 19.11 14.43
CA ALA A 25 1.52 18.43 14.92
C ALA A 25 1.21 17.00 15.40
N ASP A 26 0.10 16.79 16.12
CA ASP A 26 -0.37 15.48 16.55
C ASP A 26 -0.65 14.59 15.34
N PHE A 27 -1.33 15.11 14.30
CA PHE A 27 -1.55 14.35 13.06
C PHE A 27 -0.22 13.81 12.49
N ILE A 28 0.80 14.67 12.45
CA ILE A 28 2.12 14.31 11.95
C ILE A 28 2.83 13.36 12.91
N GLU A 29 2.75 13.56 14.23
CA GLU A 29 3.32 12.66 15.24
C GLU A 29 2.90 11.23 15.03
N HIS A 30 1.60 11.00 14.78
CA HIS A 30 1.06 9.67 14.55
C HIS A 30 1.58 9.07 13.23
N VAL A 31 1.65 9.87 12.17
CA VAL A 31 2.27 9.41 10.91
C VAL A 31 3.75 9.05 11.12
N LEU A 32 4.47 9.77 11.98
CA LEU A 32 5.90 9.57 12.25
C LEU A 32 6.19 8.39 13.17
N SER A 33 5.40 8.22 14.24
CA SER A 33 5.54 7.10 15.17
C SER A 33 5.39 5.76 14.44
N ASP A 34 4.47 5.70 13.49
CA ASP A 34 4.16 4.48 12.75
C ASP A 34 5.24 4.11 11.73
N LEU A 35 5.99 5.09 11.24
CA LEU A 35 7.12 4.90 10.32
C LEU A 35 8.43 4.54 11.01
N ASN A 36 8.42 4.40 12.35
CA ASN A 36 9.61 4.16 13.17
C ASN A 36 10.73 5.18 12.87
N TYR A 37 10.31 6.42 12.63
CA TYR A 37 11.16 7.51 12.18
C TYR A 37 12.07 8.01 13.31
N ARG A 38 13.34 8.29 13.01
CA ARG A 38 14.37 8.68 14.01
C ARG A 38 14.98 10.07 13.78
N GLY A 39 14.33 10.94 12.99
CA GLY A 39 14.78 12.30 12.66
C GLY A 39 15.34 12.46 11.24
N GLY A 40 15.49 13.72 10.78
CA GLY A 40 15.89 14.05 9.40
C GLY A 40 15.00 15.06 8.64
N GLY A 41 14.14 15.83 9.33
CA GLY A 41 13.25 16.84 8.70
C GLY A 41 12.12 16.29 7.82
N ALA A 42 11.35 17.18 7.19
CA ALA A 42 10.13 16.82 6.43
C ALA A 42 10.38 15.91 5.20
N ASN A 43 11.58 16.00 4.60
CA ASN A 43 11.96 15.19 3.45
C ASN A 43 12.11 13.70 3.82
N ALA A 44 12.73 13.40 4.95
CA ALA A 44 12.95 12.02 5.37
C ALA A 44 11.63 11.31 5.75
N VAL A 45 10.64 12.06 6.25
CA VAL A 45 9.25 11.58 6.44
C VAL A 45 8.62 11.18 5.12
N THR A 46 8.77 12.05 4.11
CA THR A 46 8.22 11.81 2.77
C THR A 46 8.85 10.58 2.12
N GLU A 47 10.16 10.38 2.29
CA GLU A 47 10.87 9.18 1.82
C GLU A 47 10.39 7.91 2.53
N ARG A 48 10.20 7.96 3.85
CA ARG A 48 9.67 6.81 4.62
C ARG A 48 8.24 6.45 4.22
N LEU A 49 7.38 7.45 4.02
CA LEU A 49 6.02 7.25 3.53
C LEU A 49 6.02 6.62 2.14
N LYS A 50 6.91 7.09 1.26
CA LYS A 50 7.07 6.52 -0.07
C LYS A 50 7.52 5.07 -0.01
N LEU A 51 8.51 4.75 0.82
CA LEU A 51 8.98 3.37 1.02
C LEU A 51 7.84 2.44 1.49
N TRP A 52 7.02 2.90 2.43
CA TRP A 52 5.85 2.16 2.89
C TRP A 52 4.81 1.98 1.77
N SER A 53 4.49 3.04 1.03
CA SER A 53 3.56 2.97 -0.09
C SER A 53 4.04 2.04 -1.20
N ASP A 54 5.35 2.04 -1.48
CA ASP A 54 5.98 1.13 -2.43
C ASP A 54 5.91 -0.33 -1.93
N ALA A 55 6.11 -0.57 -0.63
CA ALA A 55 5.99 -1.91 -0.04
C ALA A 55 4.54 -2.44 -0.16
N MET A 56 3.54 -1.63 0.20
CA MET A 56 2.13 -2.01 0.12
C MET A 56 1.64 -2.21 -1.31
N ARG A 57 2.13 -1.38 -2.25
CA ARG A 57 1.90 -1.54 -3.69
C ARG A 57 2.43 -2.89 -4.16
N GLU A 58 3.69 -3.20 -3.89
CA GLU A 58 4.28 -4.47 -4.34
C GLU A 58 3.64 -5.67 -3.66
N PHE A 59 3.28 -5.58 -2.37
CA PHE A 59 2.52 -6.63 -1.69
C PHE A 59 1.17 -6.89 -2.37
N SER A 60 0.40 -5.84 -2.68
CA SER A 60 -0.94 -5.97 -3.25
C SER A 60 -0.90 -6.59 -4.65
N LEU A 61 0.09 -6.19 -5.46
CA LEU A 61 0.32 -6.77 -6.79
C LEU A 61 0.82 -8.22 -6.68
N LEU A 62 1.78 -8.47 -5.78
CA LEU A 62 2.33 -9.80 -5.55
C LEU A 62 1.24 -10.79 -5.10
N ALA A 63 0.38 -10.40 -4.17
CA ALA A 63 -0.70 -11.28 -3.70
C ALA A 63 -1.61 -11.69 -4.87
N GLY A 64 -1.92 -10.76 -5.78
CA GLY A 64 -2.77 -11.03 -6.94
C GLY A 64 -2.10 -11.98 -7.92
N ASP A 65 -0.86 -11.67 -8.30
CA ASP A 65 -0.08 -12.47 -9.24
C ASP A 65 0.22 -13.87 -8.67
N TYR A 66 0.50 -13.97 -7.37
CA TYR A 66 0.75 -15.23 -6.67
C TYR A 66 -0.48 -16.16 -6.75
N ILE A 67 -1.66 -15.66 -6.39
CA ILE A 67 -2.90 -16.46 -6.45
C ILE A 67 -3.22 -16.84 -7.89
N GLN A 68 -3.02 -15.93 -8.85
CA GLN A 68 -3.20 -16.19 -10.28
C GLN A 68 -2.29 -17.33 -10.75
N VAL A 69 -1.00 -17.32 -10.38
CA VAL A 69 -0.05 -18.38 -10.74
C VAL A 69 -0.48 -19.73 -10.16
N VAL A 70 -0.92 -19.76 -8.90
CA VAL A 70 -1.44 -20.99 -8.28
C VAL A 70 -2.68 -21.51 -9.02
N TYR A 71 -3.60 -20.62 -9.37
CA TYR A 71 -4.79 -20.97 -10.16
C TYR A 71 -4.41 -21.56 -11.53
N GLU A 72 -3.57 -20.87 -12.30
CA GLU A 72 -3.15 -21.32 -13.63
C GLU A 72 -2.36 -22.63 -13.58
N ALA A 73 -1.47 -22.81 -12.60
CA ALA A 73 -0.75 -24.07 -12.40
C ALA A 73 -1.71 -25.25 -12.20
N ARG A 74 -2.77 -25.05 -11.42
CA ARG A 74 -3.77 -26.09 -11.13
C ARG A 74 -4.71 -26.34 -12.29
N VAL A 75 -5.11 -25.29 -13.03
CA VAL A 75 -5.89 -25.45 -14.27
C VAL A 75 -5.06 -26.21 -15.31
N PHE A 76 -3.79 -25.85 -15.50
CA PHE A 76 -2.89 -26.54 -16.40
C PHE A 76 -2.70 -28.00 -16.01
N THR A 77 -2.46 -28.28 -14.73
CA THR A 77 -2.38 -29.64 -14.17
C THR A 77 -3.66 -30.44 -14.46
N SER A 78 -4.84 -29.85 -14.20
CA SER A 78 -6.13 -30.50 -14.44
C SER A 78 -6.38 -30.78 -15.93
N ARG A 79 -6.00 -29.85 -16.82
CA ARG A 79 -6.13 -30.02 -18.27
C ARG A 79 -5.19 -31.12 -18.79
N LEU A 80 -3.95 -31.15 -18.31
CA LEU A 80 -3.01 -32.24 -18.64
C LEU A 80 -3.53 -33.60 -18.16
N LEU A 81 -4.06 -33.67 -16.93
CA LEU A 81 -4.63 -34.91 -16.40
C LEU A 81 -5.84 -35.40 -17.19
N SER A 82 -6.63 -34.50 -17.79
CA SER A 82 -7.77 -34.88 -18.64
C SER A 82 -7.37 -35.67 -19.90
N LEU A 83 -6.11 -35.57 -20.33
CA LEU A 83 -5.55 -36.42 -21.40
C LEU A 83 -5.27 -37.85 -20.93
N LEU A 84 -5.17 -38.06 -19.61
CA LEU A 84 -4.91 -39.35 -18.97
C LEU A 84 -6.19 -40.00 -18.43
N GLU A 85 -7.26 -39.23 -18.21
CA GLU A 85 -8.51 -39.75 -17.66
C GLU A 85 -9.24 -40.65 -18.66
N PRO A 86 -9.70 -41.86 -18.24
CA PRO A 86 -10.59 -42.66 -19.06
C PRO A 86 -11.94 -41.95 -19.21
N SER A 87 -12.46 -41.92 -20.44
CA SER A 87 -13.81 -41.41 -20.73
C SER A 87 -14.84 -41.99 -19.74
N PRO A 88 -15.76 -41.18 -19.19
CA PRO A 88 -16.69 -41.64 -18.17
C PRO A 88 -17.44 -42.88 -18.64
N GLN A 89 -17.36 -43.94 -17.84
CA GLN A 89 -17.92 -45.25 -18.11
C GLN A 89 -19.42 -45.15 -18.41
N GLY A 90 -19.77 -45.29 -19.68
CA GLY A 90 -21.15 -45.14 -20.16
C GLY A 90 -21.32 -45.52 -21.63
N GLY A 91 -21.06 -46.78 -21.97
CA GLY A 91 -21.81 -47.52 -23.01
C GLY A 91 -21.63 -47.18 -24.50
N HIS A 92 -20.81 -46.22 -24.91
CA HIS A 92 -20.52 -45.95 -26.33
C HIS A 92 -19.05 -46.24 -26.70
N PRO A 93 -18.77 -46.77 -27.91
CA PRO A 93 -17.42 -47.09 -28.33
C PRO A 93 -16.60 -45.80 -28.42
N ARG A 94 -15.41 -45.84 -27.78
CA ARG A 94 -14.38 -44.79 -27.70
C ARG A 94 -14.48 -43.73 -28.82
N PRO A 95 -14.48 -42.41 -28.52
CA PRO A 95 -13.47 -41.60 -29.16
C PRO A 95 -12.16 -42.01 -28.50
N THR A 96 -11.35 -42.82 -29.20
CA THR A 96 -9.92 -42.82 -28.88
C THR A 96 -9.54 -41.35 -28.89
N VAL A 97 -8.92 -40.83 -27.84
CA VAL A 97 -8.18 -39.58 -28.05
C VAL A 97 -7.09 -40.02 -29.03
N ASN A 98 -7.39 -39.87 -30.32
CA ASN A 98 -6.48 -40.23 -31.38
C ASN A 98 -5.17 -39.53 -31.01
N LEU A 99 -4.07 -40.27 -31.02
CA LEU A 99 -2.74 -39.75 -30.70
C LEU A 99 -2.48 -38.39 -31.38
N GLY A 100 -2.97 -38.21 -32.61
CA GLY A 100 -2.93 -36.92 -33.31
C GLY A 100 -3.74 -35.81 -32.64
N SER A 101 -4.96 -36.08 -32.17
CA SER A 101 -5.79 -35.12 -31.43
C SER A 101 -5.22 -34.78 -30.05
N ALA A 102 -4.65 -35.76 -29.34
CA ALA A 102 -3.99 -35.53 -28.05
C ALA A 102 -2.77 -34.62 -28.21
N LYS A 103 -1.95 -34.87 -29.23
CA LYS A 103 -0.78 -34.05 -29.56
C LYS A 103 -1.18 -32.64 -30.01
N LEU A 104 -2.25 -32.51 -30.80
CA LEU A 104 -2.77 -31.19 -31.20
C LEU A 104 -3.23 -30.38 -29.99
N PHE A 105 -4.02 -31.01 -29.10
CA PHE A 105 -4.45 -30.36 -27.86
C PHE A 105 -3.26 -29.99 -26.97
N LEU A 106 -2.26 -30.88 -26.85
CA LEU A 106 -1.06 -30.61 -26.07
C LEU A 106 -0.29 -29.41 -26.64
N LYS A 107 -0.18 -29.33 -27.97
CA LYS A 107 0.43 -28.20 -28.67
C LYS A 107 -0.30 -26.89 -28.34
N GLU A 108 -1.63 -26.86 -28.49
CA GLU A 108 -2.45 -25.70 -28.13
C GLU A 108 -2.29 -25.34 -26.64
N LEU A 109 -2.30 -26.33 -25.76
CA LEU A 109 -2.16 -26.14 -24.32
C LEU A 109 -0.82 -25.49 -23.96
N ILE A 110 0.28 -25.95 -24.55
CA ILE A 110 1.63 -25.44 -24.28
C ILE A 110 1.86 -24.08 -24.93
N GLU A 111 1.53 -23.93 -26.22
CA GLU A 111 1.74 -22.67 -26.96
C GLU A 111 0.86 -21.54 -26.42
N GLU A 112 -0.36 -21.83 -25.97
CA GLU A 112 -1.29 -20.78 -25.53
C GLU A 112 -1.31 -20.53 -24.02
N ASN A 113 -1.01 -21.54 -23.19
CA ASN A 113 -1.15 -21.44 -21.73
C ASN A 113 0.18 -21.57 -20.97
N PHE A 114 1.06 -22.50 -21.33
CA PHE A 114 2.31 -22.70 -20.58
C PHE A 114 3.26 -21.51 -20.70
N LEU A 115 3.43 -20.93 -21.89
CA LEU A 115 4.30 -19.76 -22.06
C LEU A 115 3.83 -18.55 -21.25
N LYS A 116 2.52 -18.26 -21.26
CA LYS A 116 1.92 -17.21 -20.42
C LYS A 116 2.09 -17.50 -18.94
N PHE A 117 1.97 -18.76 -18.57
CA PHE A 117 2.18 -19.23 -17.20
C PHE A 117 3.64 -19.03 -16.76
N ASP A 118 4.63 -19.37 -17.58
CA ASP A 118 6.04 -19.15 -17.27
C ASP A 118 6.38 -17.66 -17.12
N GLU A 119 5.81 -16.80 -17.98
CA GLU A 119 5.93 -15.34 -17.83
C GLU A 119 5.36 -14.85 -16.49
N GLN A 120 4.20 -15.36 -16.06
CA GLN A 120 3.60 -15.01 -14.77
C GLN A 120 4.44 -15.50 -13.59
N VAL A 121 5.03 -16.69 -13.67
CA VAL A 121 5.96 -17.22 -12.65
C VAL A 121 7.15 -16.27 -12.50
N ASN A 122 7.77 -15.87 -13.61
CA ASN A 122 8.87 -14.91 -13.61
C ASN A 122 8.48 -13.54 -13.04
N LEU A 123 7.26 -13.07 -13.33
CA LEU A 123 6.72 -11.84 -12.76
C LEU A 123 6.58 -11.93 -11.22
N VAL A 124 6.01 -13.02 -10.70
CA VAL A 124 5.87 -13.27 -9.26
C VAL A 124 7.23 -13.27 -8.58
N TRP A 125 8.21 -13.98 -9.13
CA TRP A 125 9.58 -13.99 -8.60
C TRP A 125 10.23 -12.61 -8.60
N GLY A 126 10.11 -11.87 -9.70
CA GLY A 126 10.60 -10.50 -9.80
C GLY A 126 10.00 -9.59 -8.73
N ARG A 127 8.69 -9.69 -8.50
CA ARG A 127 7.99 -8.93 -7.44
C ARG A 127 8.41 -9.33 -6.04
N MET A 128 8.60 -10.61 -5.76
CA MET A 128 9.08 -11.05 -4.45
C MET A 128 10.49 -10.51 -4.16
N LEU A 129 11.39 -10.52 -5.14
CA LEU A 129 12.74 -9.94 -5.00
C LEU A 129 12.69 -8.42 -4.82
N LYS A 130 11.78 -7.74 -5.54
CA LYS A 130 11.55 -6.30 -5.39
C LYS A 130 11.00 -5.96 -4.00
N LEU A 131 9.97 -6.68 -3.54
CA LEU A 131 9.41 -6.52 -2.21
C LEU A 131 10.47 -6.74 -1.13
N SER A 132 11.27 -7.82 -1.24
CA SER A 132 12.42 -8.07 -0.38
C SER A 132 13.37 -6.86 -0.30
N SER A 133 13.72 -6.27 -1.44
CA SER A 133 14.61 -5.10 -1.49
C SER A 133 13.98 -3.85 -0.85
N ILE A 134 12.67 -3.65 -1.02
CA ILE A 134 11.93 -2.51 -0.44
C ILE A 134 11.82 -2.65 1.09
N ILE A 135 11.55 -3.86 1.59
CA ILE A 135 11.35 -4.08 3.03
C ILE A 135 12.67 -4.27 3.78
N ALA A 136 13.80 -4.49 3.10
CA ALA A 136 15.11 -4.69 3.75
C ALA A 136 15.50 -3.61 4.77
N PRO A 137 15.28 -2.29 4.52
CA PRO A 137 15.58 -1.24 5.51
C PRO A 137 14.66 -1.24 6.74
N LEU A 138 13.60 -2.05 6.74
CA LEU A 138 12.61 -2.17 7.81
C LEU A 138 12.73 -3.52 8.52
N TYR A 139 12.98 -4.58 7.76
CA TYR A 139 12.87 -5.98 8.17
C TYR A 139 13.95 -6.82 7.50
N GLU A 140 15.22 -6.52 7.79
CA GLU A 140 16.40 -7.13 7.16
C GLU A 140 16.36 -8.67 7.17
N ASP A 141 16.13 -9.28 8.34
CA ASP A 141 16.09 -10.74 8.48
C ASP A 141 15.04 -11.39 7.58
N VAL A 142 13.86 -10.76 7.47
CA VAL A 142 12.75 -11.23 6.65
C VAL A 142 13.10 -11.08 5.17
N ALA A 143 13.66 -9.93 4.79
CA ALA A 143 14.08 -9.64 3.43
C ALA A 143 15.14 -10.64 2.94
N VAL A 144 16.15 -10.94 3.75
CA VAL A 144 17.23 -11.89 3.44
C VAL A 144 16.67 -13.30 3.26
N LYS A 145 15.80 -13.76 4.17
CA LYS A 145 15.14 -15.07 4.05
C LYS A 145 14.32 -15.17 2.76
N LEU A 146 13.49 -14.16 2.46
CA LEU A 146 12.70 -14.10 1.23
C LEU A 146 13.59 -14.19 -0.01
N LYS A 147 14.63 -13.37 -0.07
CA LYS A 147 15.56 -13.30 -1.20
C LYS A 147 16.26 -14.64 -1.43
N ARG A 148 16.70 -15.29 -0.36
CA ARG A 148 17.38 -16.58 -0.43
C ARG A 148 16.45 -17.67 -0.94
N LEU A 149 15.24 -17.79 -0.38
CA LEU A 149 14.25 -18.79 -0.80
C LEU A 149 13.84 -18.61 -2.26
N VAL A 150 13.53 -17.38 -2.67
CA VAL A 150 13.18 -17.08 -4.06
C VAL A 150 14.36 -17.38 -4.98
N GLY A 151 15.60 -17.05 -4.59
CA GLY A 151 16.78 -17.38 -5.39
C GLY A 151 17.06 -18.89 -5.52
N GLU A 152 16.75 -19.67 -4.47
CA GLU A 152 16.82 -21.13 -4.51
C GLU A 152 15.74 -21.71 -5.44
N GLU A 153 14.49 -21.26 -5.33
CA GLU A 153 13.39 -21.72 -6.17
C GLU A 153 13.51 -21.26 -7.64
N ILE A 154 14.07 -20.07 -7.93
CA ILE A 154 14.40 -19.65 -9.31
C ILE A 154 15.43 -20.60 -9.93
N ARG A 155 16.53 -20.90 -9.23
CA ARG A 155 17.56 -21.81 -9.76
C ARG A 155 17.00 -23.20 -10.02
N ARG A 156 16.13 -23.65 -9.11
CA ARG A 156 15.42 -24.91 -9.25
C ARG A 156 14.47 -24.89 -10.45
N TRP A 157 13.67 -23.83 -10.60
CA TRP A 157 12.76 -23.65 -11.74
C TRP A 157 13.50 -23.57 -13.08
N VAL A 158 14.61 -22.84 -13.16
CA VAL A 158 15.40 -22.76 -14.41
C VAL A 158 16.05 -24.10 -14.76
N GLY A 159 16.56 -24.82 -13.75
CA GLY A 159 17.21 -26.13 -13.97
C GLY A 159 16.23 -27.26 -14.28
N GLU A 160 15.09 -27.30 -13.59
CA GLU A 160 14.08 -28.36 -13.74
C GLU A 160 12.97 -27.99 -14.74
N GLY A 161 12.74 -26.71 -15.01
CA GLY A 161 11.75 -26.21 -15.98
C GLY A 161 12.14 -26.45 -17.45
N SER A 162 13.44 -26.54 -17.75
CA SER A 162 13.93 -27.02 -19.06
C SER A 162 13.45 -28.43 -19.36
N SER A 163 13.30 -29.27 -18.33
CA SER A 163 12.79 -30.63 -18.49
C SER A 163 11.32 -30.69 -18.93
N VAL A 164 10.55 -29.62 -18.71
CA VAL A 164 9.14 -29.53 -19.14
C VAL A 164 9.07 -29.38 -20.66
N MET A 165 9.89 -28.51 -21.25
CA MET A 165 9.93 -28.36 -22.70
C MET A 165 10.52 -29.61 -23.37
N ASP A 166 11.55 -30.22 -22.78
CA ASP A 166 12.08 -31.50 -23.29
C ASP A 166 11.01 -32.62 -23.22
N ALA A 167 10.19 -32.65 -22.16
CA ALA A 167 9.08 -33.61 -22.04
C ALA A 167 7.96 -33.32 -23.05
N TYR A 168 7.72 -32.05 -23.36
CA TYR A 168 6.78 -31.65 -24.40
C TYR A 168 7.24 -32.13 -25.77
N ASP A 169 8.50 -31.89 -26.14
CA ASP A 169 9.04 -32.33 -27.43
C ASP A 169 8.94 -33.86 -27.56
N ARG A 170 9.31 -34.61 -26.52
CA ARG A 170 9.14 -36.08 -26.48
C ARG A 170 7.68 -36.52 -26.56
N ALA A 171 6.76 -35.80 -25.93
CA ALA A 171 5.33 -36.08 -26.02
C ALA A 171 4.80 -35.91 -27.45
N LEU A 172 5.30 -34.91 -28.19
CA LEU A 172 4.97 -34.72 -29.60
C LEU A 172 5.55 -35.83 -30.50
N GLU A 173 6.68 -36.40 -30.12
CA GLU A 173 7.34 -37.49 -30.84
C GLU A 173 6.78 -38.89 -30.52
N ALA A 174 6.07 -39.05 -29.39
CA ALA A 174 5.55 -40.33 -28.92
C ALA A 174 4.85 -41.17 -30.00
N GLY A 175 5.25 -42.43 -30.20
CA GLY A 175 4.72 -43.32 -31.22
C GLY A 175 3.41 -44.01 -30.84
N CYS A 176 3.07 -44.04 -29.55
CA CYS A 176 1.88 -44.68 -29.03
C CYS A 176 1.29 -43.93 -27.81
N GLU A 177 0.09 -44.34 -27.39
CA GLU A 177 -0.63 -43.75 -26.24
C GLU A 177 0.13 -43.94 -24.92
N GLU A 178 0.87 -45.04 -24.74
CA GLU A 178 1.64 -45.33 -23.51
C GLU A 178 2.84 -44.40 -23.35
N GLU A 179 3.59 -44.17 -24.44
CA GLU A 179 4.70 -43.21 -24.47
C GLU A 179 4.18 -41.78 -24.21
N LEU A 180 3.07 -41.40 -24.85
CA LEU A 180 2.45 -40.09 -24.61
C LEU A 180 2.00 -39.94 -23.15
N ALA A 181 1.34 -40.95 -22.57
CA ALA A 181 0.89 -40.91 -21.19
C ALA A 181 2.07 -40.74 -20.21
N LYS A 182 3.18 -41.42 -20.46
CA LYS A 182 4.41 -41.27 -19.68
C LYS A 182 4.97 -39.85 -19.75
N GLU A 183 5.03 -39.25 -20.93
CA GLU A 183 5.54 -37.89 -21.07
C GLU A 183 4.57 -36.83 -20.52
N ILE A 184 3.25 -37.06 -20.56
CA ILE A 184 2.28 -36.21 -19.84
C ILE A 184 2.54 -36.23 -18.33
N LEU A 185 2.82 -37.41 -17.74
CA LEU A 185 3.19 -37.49 -16.33
C LEU A 185 4.50 -36.72 -16.03
N ASN A 186 5.46 -36.72 -16.95
CA ASN A 186 6.67 -35.92 -16.83
C ASN A 186 6.37 -34.41 -16.92
N LEU A 187 5.45 -33.99 -17.79
CA LEU A 187 5.00 -32.60 -17.91
C LEU A 187 4.35 -32.07 -16.62
N LEU A 188 3.64 -32.93 -15.88
CA LEU A 188 3.04 -32.59 -14.59
C LEU A 188 4.08 -32.28 -13.50
N PHE A 189 5.34 -32.68 -13.67
CA PHE A 189 6.39 -32.43 -12.70
C PHE A 189 6.67 -30.94 -12.51
N GLY A 190 6.67 -30.15 -13.59
CA GLY A 190 6.91 -28.70 -13.53
C GLY A 190 5.90 -27.96 -12.65
N PRO A 191 4.59 -27.98 -12.95
CA PRO A 191 3.57 -27.33 -12.12
C PRO A 191 3.59 -27.80 -10.66
N ARG A 192 3.83 -29.09 -10.42
CA ARG A 192 3.93 -29.65 -9.07
C ARG A 192 5.13 -29.06 -8.31
N LEU A 193 6.28 -29.01 -8.96
CA LEU A 193 7.50 -28.41 -8.43
C LEU A 193 7.28 -26.96 -8.02
N LEU A 194 6.64 -26.19 -8.89
CA LEU A 194 6.31 -24.80 -8.64
C LEU A 194 5.38 -24.66 -7.43
N LEU A 195 4.27 -25.42 -7.39
CA LEU A 195 3.32 -25.38 -6.28
C LEU A 195 4.00 -25.76 -4.95
N ASP A 196 4.89 -26.74 -4.96
CA ASP A 196 5.69 -27.11 -3.78
C ASP A 196 6.62 -25.95 -3.35
N GLY A 197 7.27 -25.26 -4.29
CA GLY A 197 8.10 -24.08 -4.01
C GLY A 197 7.29 -22.92 -3.44
N LEU A 198 6.16 -22.58 -4.08
CA LEU A 198 5.23 -21.54 -3.62
C LEU A 198 4.67 -21.85 -2.24
N ARG A 199 4.41 -23.12 -1.94
CA ARG A 199 3.96 -23.59 -0.62
C ARG A 199 5.03 -23.42 0.45
N LYS A 200 6.30 -23.73 0.16
CA LYS A 200 7.40 -23.46 1.11
C LYS A 200 7.52 -21.98 1.43
N ILE A 201 7.35 -21.13 0.43
CA ILE A 201 7.32 -19.67 0.62
C ILE A 201 6.13 -19.30 1.52
N ALA A 202 4.92 -19.78 1.21
CA ALA A 202 3.73 -19.55 2.02
C ALA A 202 3.94 -19.94 3.49
N LEU A 203 4.48 -21.14 3.74
CA LEU A 203 4.79 -21.63 5.09
C LEU A 203 5.85 -20.78 5.79
N THR A 204 6.84 -20.27 5.08
CA THR A 204 7.88 -19.40 5.66
C THR A 204 7.31 -18.10 6.19
N PHE A 205 6.29 -17.56 5.50
CA PHE A 205 5.64 -16.30 5.87
C PHE A 205 4.35 -16.49 6.68
N ASP A 206 4.07 -17.71 7.12
CA ASP A 206 2.83 -18.08 7.85
C ASP A 206 1.56 -17.61 7.12
N MET A 207 1.56 -17.78 5.79
CA MET A 207 0.45 -17.38 4.93
C MET A 207 -0.77 -18.27 5.17
N ASN A 208 -1.87 -17.66 5.65
CA ASN A 208 -3.12 -18.36 5.91
C ASN A 208 -4.34 -17.59 5.34
N PRO A 209 -5.15 -18.18 4.46
CA PRO A 209 -5.01 -19.52 3.88
C PRO A 209 -3.81 -19.62 2.93
N ASP A 210 -3.25 -20.83 2.78
CA ASP A 210 -2.29 -21.16 1.73
C ASP A 210 -3.04 -21.36 0.41
N PRO A 211 -2.88 -20.50 -0.60
CA PRO A 211 -3.62 -20.59 -1.86
C PRO A 211 -3.41 -21.93 -2.58
N THR A 212 -2.26 -22.60 -2.41
CA THR A 212 -2.00 -23.90 -3.04
C THR A 212 -2.92 -25.01 -2.53
N SER A 213 -3.53 -24.82 -1.36
CA SER A 213 -4.44 -25.76 -0.72
C SER A 213 -5.93 -25.49 -1.01
N LEU A 214 -6.26 -24.32 -1.56
CA LEU A 214 -7.64 -23.92 -1.79
C LEU A 214 -8.27 -24.66 -2.98
N PRO A 215 -9.60 -24.90 -3.01
CA PRO A 215 -10.31 -25.39 -4.19
C PRO A 215 -10.22 -24.44 -5.42
N LEU A 216 -10.36 -24.97 -6.65
CA LEU A 216 -10.21 -24.19 -7.89
C LEU A 216 -11.27 -23.10 -8.06
N ASP A 217 -12.52 -23.38 -7.70
CA ASP A 217 -13.64 -22.44 -7.67
C ASP A 217 -13.38 -21.28 -6.71
N ARG A 218 -12.81 -21.58 -5.54
CA ARG A 218 -12.37 -20.55 -4.58
C ARG A 218 -11.21 -19.72 -5.11
N LEU A 219 -10.22 -20.33 -5.73
CA LEU A 219 -9.12 -19.60 -6.35
C LEU A 219 -9.61 -18.62 -7.43
N PHE A 220 -10.56 -19.06 -8.26
CA PHE A 220 -11.15 -18.20 -9.29
C PHE A 220 -11.90 -17.00 -8.68
N GLU A 221 -12.72 -17.22 -7.65
CA GLU A 221 -13.41 -16.15 -6.91
C GLU A 221 -12.41 -15.13 -6.34
N ILE A 222 -11.36 -15.63 -5.71
CA ILE A 222 -10.29 -14.80 -5.13
C ILE A 222 -9.60 -13.97 -6.22
N VAL A 223 -9.21 -14.57 -7.35
CA VAL A 223 -8.59 -13.86 -8.47
C VAL A 223 -9.47 -12.69 -8.95
N SER A 224 -10.79 -12.90 -9.07
CA SER A 224 -11.72 -11.84 -9.44
C SER A 224 -11.73 -10.71 -8.40
N ILE A 225 -11.79 -11.04 -7.10
CA ILE A 225 -11.72 -10.05 -6.01
C ILE A 225 -10.40 -9.26 -6.05
N MET A 226 -9.27 -9.92 -6.32
CA MET A 226 -7.96 -9.26 -6.44
C MET A 226 -7.96 -8.23 -7.57
N ARG A 227 -8.49 -8.60 -8.75
CA ARG A 227 -8.52 -7.72 -9.93
C ARG A 227 -9.32 -6.45 -9.69
N GLU A 228 -10.40 -6.54 -8.91
CA GLU A 228 -11.22 -5.39 -8.53
C GLU A 228 -10.59 -4.57 -7.40
N SER A 229 -9.95 -5.22 -6.43
CA SER A 229 -9.43 -4.57 -5.22
C SER A 229 -8.11 -3.84 -5.43
N VAL A 230 -7.21 -4.36 -6.27
CA VAL A 230 -5.87 -3.79 -6.47
C VAL A 230 -5.93 -2.34 -6.99
N PRO A 231 -6.73 -1.98 -8.02
CA PRO A 231 -6.83 -0.60 -8.49
C PRO A 231 -7.28 0.39 -7.39
N ASP A 232 -8.24 -0.01 -6.56
CA ASP A 232 -8.72 0.80 -5.44
C ASP A 232 -7.64 1.01 -4.37
N ILE A 233 -6.85 -0.03 -4.10
CA ILE A 233 -5.71 0.06 -3.18
C ILE A 233 -4.67 1.05 -3.71
N LEU A 234 -4.31 0.95 -4.99
CA LEU A 234 -3.33 1.86 -5.60
C LEU A 234 -3.81 3.31 -5.54
N ARG A 235 -5.10 3.55 -5.80
CA ARG A 235 -5.70 4.88 -5.69
C ARG A 235 -5.67 5.41 -4.25
N GLY A 236 -5.98 4.59 -3.25
CA GLY A 236 -5.93 5.06 -1.87
C GLY A 236 -4.51 5.24 -1.33
N LEU A 237 -3.51 4.51 -1.84
CA LEU A 237 -2.09 4.78 -1.54
C LEU A 237 -1.67 6.17 -2.03
N GLU A 238 -2.15 6.57 -3.21
CA GLU A 238 -1.96 7.93 -3.72
C GLU A 238 -2.71 8.95 -2.86
N ALA A 239 -3.97 8.69 -2.52
CA ALA A 239 -4.77 9.54 -1.64
C ALA A 239 -4.09 9.78 -0.28
N ARG A 240 -3.52 8.74 0.33
CA ARG A 240 -2.75 8.84 1.59
C ARG A 240 -1.56 9.79 1.46
N LEU A 241 -0.77 9.68 0.39
CA LEU A 241 0.36 10.59 0.12
C LEU A 241 -0.11 12.02 -0.13
N ILE A 242 -1.23 12.20 -0.85
CA ILE A 242 -1.84 13.50 -1.11
C ILE A 242 -2.29 14.16 0.20
N ILE A 243 -3.00 13.42 1.06
CA ILE A 243 -3.42 13.88 2.39
C ILE A 243 -2.20 14.34 3.19
N HIS A 244 -1.19 13.49 3.35
CA HIS A 244 0.02 13.88 4.09
C HIS A 244 0.62 15.18 3.55
N ARG A 245 0.77 15.32 2.24
CA ARG A 245 1.28 16.54 1.60
C ARG A 245 0.43 17.78 1.91
N TYR A 246 -0.90 17.68 1.91
CA TYR A 246 -1.77 18.79 2.30
C TYR A 246 -1.58 19.21 3.76
N TRP A 247 -1.36 18.26 4.68
CA TRP A 247 -1.10 18.55 6.09
C TRP A 247 0.27 19.20 6.32
N VAL A 248 1.32 18.72 5.63
CA VAL A 248 2.64 19.37 5.63
C VAL A 248 2.57 20.79 5.06
N ASN A 249 1.89 20.97 3.94
CA ASN A 249 1.69 22.30 3.34
C ASN A 249 0.89 23.22 4.26
N THR A 250 -0.06 22.68 5.02
CA THR A 250 -0.83 23.43 6.01
C THR A 250 0.07 24.01 7.10
N LEU A 251 0.97 23.20 7.68
CA LEU A 251 1.96 23.71 8.64
C LEU A 251 2.87 24.75 8.00
N PHE A 252 3.42 24.43 6.83
CA PHE A 252 4.34 25.33 6.14
C PHE A 252 3.71 26.72 5.93
N HIS A 253 2.49 26.79 5.43
CA HIS A 253 1.82 28.07 5.19
C HIS A 253 1.49 28.83 6.46
N VAL A 254 1.09 28.13 7.54
CA VAL A 254 0.83 28.79 8.82
C VAL A 254 2.14 29.32 9.42
N LEU A 255 3.23 28.54 9.39
CA LEU A 255 4.54 29.00 9.86
C LEU A 255 5.08 30.16 9.03
N ARG A 256 4.94 30.10 7.70
CA ARG A 256 5.32 31.19 6.79
C ARG A 256 4.62 32.49 7.13
N VAL A 257 3.32 32.42 7.41
CA VAL A 257 2.51 33.58 7.76
C VAL A 257 2.84 34.10 9.16
N LEU A 258 3.13 33.22 10.12
CA LEU A 258 3.54 33.64 11.46
C LEU A 258 4.94 34.26 11.51
N HIS A 259 5.84 33.86 10.60
CA HIS A 259 7.27 34.23 10.65
C HIS A 259 7.76 35.05 9.44
N GLY A 260 6.87 35.43 8.54
CA GLY A 260 7.12 36.36 7.42
C GLY A 260 8.12 35.89 6.35
N SER A 261 8.56 34.63 6.36
CA SER A 261 9.60 34.13 5.44
C SER A 261 9.47 32.64 5.14
N ASP A 262 9.56 32.28 3.85
CA ASP A 262 9.60 30.88 3.40
C ASP A 262 10.81 30.12 3.99
N ARG A 263 11.96 30.79 4.11
CA ARG A 263 13.18 30.19 4.68
C ARG A 263 12.99 29.84 6.15
N ASN A 264 12.39 30.75 6.91
CA ASN A 264 12.10 30.52 8.33
C ASN A 264 11.04 29.44 8.50
N ALA A 265 9.99 29.45 7.66
CA ALA A 265 8.94 28.45 7.67
C ALA A 265 9.48 27.03 7.43
N SER A 266 10.37 26.84 6.46
CA SER A 266 11.00 25.54 6.21
C SER A 266 11.86 25.08 7.38
N ALA A 267 12.69 25.97 7.94
CA ALA A 267 13.56 25.63 9.06
C ALA A 267 12.75 25.25 10.31
N LEU A 268 11.67 25.98 10.60
CA LEU A 268 10.78 25.71 11.72
C LEU A 268 9.94 24.45 11.48
N LEU A 269 9.56 24.16 10.24
CA LEU A 269 8.90 22.92 9.88
C LEU A 269 9.81 21.72 10.11
N ASP A 270 11.08 21.78 9.65
CA ASP A 270 12.05 20.71 9.90
C ASP A 270 12.34 20.53 11.38
N GLN A 271 12.48 21.63 12.13
CA GLN A 271 12.62 21.57 13.59
C GLN A 271 11.39 20.93 14.25
N LEU A 272 10.18 21.32 13.86
CA LEU A 272 8.95 20.75 14.41
C LEU A 272 8.86 19.26 14.10
N MET A 273 9.18 18.84 12.87
CA MET A 273 9.21 17.43 12.47
C MET A 273 10.19 16.61 13.32
N ASP A 274 11.39 17.14 13.56
CA ASP A 274 12.40 16.48 14.38
C ASP A 274 12.01 16.48 15.88
N GLU A 275 11.39 17.54 16.38
CA GLU A 275 10.94 17.62 17.78
C GLU A 275 9.74 16.71 18.05
N VAL A 276 8.78 16.64 17.13
CA VAL A 276 7.63 15.73 17.18
C VAL A 276 8.09 14.27 17.11
N ALA A 277 9.11 13.96 16.32
CA ALA A 277 9.72 12.62 16.28
C ALA A 277 10.41 12.22 17.60
N ARG A 278 10.80 13.20 18.44
CA ARG A 278 11.54 12.98 19.71
C ARG A 278 10.67 13.14 20.97
N SER A 279 9.52 13.83 20.91
CA SER A 279 8.64 14.10 22.06
C SER A 279 7.24 14.63 21.67
N ARG A 280 6.28 14.59 22.62
CA ARG A 280 4.87 15.03 22.46
C ARG A 280 4.77 16.43 21.81
N GLY A 281 4.12 16.52 20.65
CA GLY A 281 4.07 17.69 19.76
C GLY A 281 3.64 19.01 20.41
N GLU A 282 2.87 18.96 21.49
CA GLU A 282 2.39 20.15 22.22
C GLU A 282 3.52 21.05 22.74
N LYS A 283 4.63 20.48 23.21
CA LYS A 283 5.79 21.26 23.70
C LYS A 283 6.58 21.93 22.57
N ALA A 284 6.60 21.32 21.39
CA ALA A 284 7.25 21.87 20.22
C ALA A 284 6.45 23.08 19.69
N VAL A 285 5.13 22.94 19.61
CA VAL A 285 4.21 24.00 19.15
C VAL A 285 4.28 25.26 20.00
N GLN A 286 4.42 25.13 21.33
CA GLN A 286 4.52 26.30 22.23
C GLN A 286 5.70 27.23 21.91
N LYS A 287 6.80 26.70 21.35
CA LYS A 287 7.99 27.49 21.01
C LYS A 287 7.91 28.15 19.63
N LEU A 288 6.88 27.84 18.84
CA LEU A 288 6.74 28.28 17.44
C LEU A 288 5.86 29.51 17.27
N LEU A 289 5.12 29.92 18.31
CA LEU A 289 4.27 31.10 18.25
C LEU A 289 5.11 32.36 18.50
N PRO A 290 5.09 33.35 17.59
CA PRO A 290 5.77 34.62 17.80
C PRO A 290 5.07 35.46 18.88
N GLU A 291 5.80 36.41 19.46
CA GLU A 291 5.26 37.37 20.44
C GLU A 291 4.20 38.29 19.81
N ASP A 292 4.39 38.67 18.55
CA ASP A 292 3.46 39.47 17.76
C ASP A 292 2.91 38.66 16.58
N VAL A 293 1.63 38.83 16.28
CA VAL A 293 0.96 38.11 15.18
C VAL A 293 0.22 39.10 14.30
N ASN A 294 0.62 39.18 13.04
CA ASN A 294 -0.11 39.95 12.04
C ASN A 294 -1.45 39.27 11.73
N LEU A 295 -2.55 39.91 12.14
CA LEU A 295 -3.89 39.34 12.00
C LEU A 295 -4.36 39.23 10.55
N GLU A 296 -3.94 40.12 9.66
CA GLU A 296 -4.31 40.08 8.24
C GLU A 296 -3.62 38.91 7.53
N GLU A 297 -2.32 38.78 7.74
CA GLU A 297 -1.54 37.67 7.21
C GLU A 297 -2.04 36.35 7.81
N LEU A 298 -2.27 36.28 9.13
CA LEU A 298 -2.82 35.11 9.81
C LEU A 298 -4.10 34.62 9.15
N ARG A 299 -5.04 35.52 8.85
CA ARG A 299 -6.29 35.16 8.18
C ARG A 299 -6.07 34.60 6.79
N ALA A 300 -5.15 35.17 6.00
CA ALA A 300 -4.79 34.63 4.70
C ALA A 300 -4.20 33.21 4.81
N GLY A 301 -3.30 33.00 5.78
CA GLY A 301 -2.73 31.68 6.08
C GLY A 301 -3.78 30.65 6.50
N LEU A 302 -4.73 31.04 7.36
CA LEU A 302 -5.83 30.18 7.80
C LEU A 302 -6.79 29.81 6.65
N VAL A 303 -6.99 30.70 5.66
CA VAL A 303 -7.76 30.38 4.46
C VAL A 303 -7.07 29.30 3.62
N ILE A 304 -5.75 29.43 3.40
CA ILE A 304 -4.96 28.43 2.67
C ILE A 304 -4.96 27.09 3.43
N ALA A 305 -4.72 27.12 4.74
CA ALA A 305 -4.79 25.96 5.62
C ALA A 305 -6.15 25.26 5.52
N ARG A 306 -7.25 26.02 5.57
CA ARG A 306 -8.60 25.49 5.40
C ARG A 306 -8.78 24.78 4.05
N THR A 307 -8.29 25.37 2.96
CA THR A 307 -8.37 24.76 1.63
C THR A 307 -7.65 23.42 1.59
N ASN A 308 -6.42 23.34 2.10
CA ASN A 308 -5.66 22.09 2.18
C ASN A 308 -6.37 21.01 3.03
N ILE A 309 -6.99 21.40 4.15
CA ILE A 309 -7.73 20.46 5.01
C ILE A 309 -9.02 19.98 4.30
N VAL A 310 -9.71 20.87 3.58
CA VAL A 310 -10.88 20.50 2.76
C VAL A 310 -10.47 19.57 1.61
N ASP A 311 -9.35 19.81 0.96
CA ASP A 311 -8.85 18.91 -0.09
C ASP A 311 -8.43 17.56 0.49
N SER A 312 -7.84 17.52 1.68
CA SER A 312 -7.59 16.27 2.41
C SER A 312 -8.89 15.49 2.68
N LEU A 313 -9.98 16.18 3.00
CA LEU A 313 -11.30 15.55 3.21
C LEU A 313 -11.86 14.92 1.93
N ARG A 314 -11.55 15.48 0.74
CA ARG A 314 -11.96 14.92 -0.55
C ARG A 314 -11.23 13.61 -0.88
N GLU A 315 -10.01 13.45 -0.40
CA GLU A 315 -9.19 12.25 -0.60
C GLU A 315 -9.50 11.14 0.41
N LEU A 316 -10.02 11.49 1.59
CA LEU A 316 -10.30 10.54 2.67
C LEU A 316 -11.16 9.32 2.27
N PRO A 317 -12.20 9.44 1.40
CA PRO A 317 -12.95 8.27 0.94
C PRO A 317 -12.10 7.22 0.21
N TYR A 318 -11.13 7.66 -0.61
CA TYR A 318 -10.23 6.73 -1.31
C TYR A 318 -9.27 6.05 -0.34
N TYR A 319 -8.79 6.77 0.67
CA TYR A 319 -7.95 6.20 1.71
C TYR A 319 -8.71 5.16 2.56
N LYS A 320 -9.96 5.47 2.94
CA LYS A 320 -10.87 4.52 3.63
C LYS A 320 -11.10 3.26 2.80
N LEU A 321 -11.40 3.43 1.51
CA LEU A 321 -11.63 2.32 0.60
C LEU A 321 -10.37 1.43 0.47
N MET A 322 -9.18 2.02 0.35
CA MET A 322 -7.94 1.25 0.35
C MET A 322 -7.79 0.41 1.61
N VAL A 323 -8.04 0.95 2.81
CA VAL A 323 -7.95 0.16 4.05
C VAL A 323 -8.93 -1.02 4.00
N GLU A 324 -10.18 -0.80 3.60
CA GLU A 324 -11.18 -1.87 3.44
C GLU A 324 -10.70 -2.96 2.47
N LYS A 325 -10.17 -2.56 1.30
CA LYS A 325 -9.66 -3.48 0.30
C LYS A 325 -8.39 -4.21 0.76
N LEU A 326 -7.50 -3.56 1.51
CA LEU A 326 -6.34 -4.20 2.11
C LEU A 326 -6.74 -5.27 3.13
N PHE A 327 -7.76 -5.02 3.96
CA PHE A 327 -8.30 -6.04 4.85
C PHE A 327 -8.96 -7.19 4.09
N THR A 328 -9.63 -6.88 2.98
CA THR A 328 -10.13 -7.91 2.06
C THR A 328 -8.96 -8.76 1.55
N LEU A 329 -7.86 -8.16 1.08
CA LEU A 329 -6.66 -8.89 0.66
C LEU A 329 -6.05 -9.73 1.77
N LEU A 330 -5.95 -9.20 2.99
CA LEU A 330 -5.38 -9.93 4.13
C LEU A 330 -6.20 -11.14 4.55
N ASN A 331 -7.53 -11.09 4.36
CA ASN A 331 -8.38 -12.25 4.60
C ASN A 331 -8.15 -13.36 3.56
N LEU A 332 -7.62 -13.01 2.38
CA LEU A 332 -7.31 -13.95 1.30
C LEU A 332 -5.87 -14.46 1.41
N VAL A 333 -4.92 -13.58 1.77
CA VAL A 333 -3.50 -13.86 1.93
C VAL A 333 -2.99 -13.10 3.16
N ASN A 334 -2.94 -13.80 4.29
CA ASN A 334 -2.48 -13.20 5.53
C ASN A 334 -0.97 -13.32 5.72
N ILE A 335 -0.23 -12.22 5.61
CA ILE A 335 1.18 -12.19 6.06
C ILE A 335 1.23 -11.38 7.37
N PRO A 336 1.72 -11.95 8.50
CA PRO A 336 1.65 -11.30 9.81
C PRO A 336 2.20 -9.87 9.85
N ILE A 337 3.34 -9.63 9.21
CA ILE A 337 3.97 -8.30 9.18
C ILE A 337 3.18 -7.28 8.37
N ILE A 338 2.50 -7.73 7.31
CA ILE A 338 1.64 -6.86 6.49
C ILE A 338 0.30 -6.63 7.20
N ARG A 339 -0.21 -7.63 7.93
CA ARG A 339 -1.39 -7.47 8.79
C ARG A 339 -1.18 -6.37 9.81
N GLU A 340 -0.07 -6.41 10.53
CA GLU A 340 0.27 -5.38 11.52
C GLU A 340 0.29 -3.99 10.88
N LEU A 341 0.86 -3.86 9.67
CA LEU A 341 0.85 -2.59 8.94
C LEU A 341 -0.56 -2.15 8.53
N CYS A 342 -1.44 -3.05 8.06
CA CYS A 342 -2.81 -2.71 7.69
C CYS A 342 -3.69 -2.35 8.91
N GLU A 343 -3.54 -3.05 10.02
CA GLU A 343 -4.22 -2.74 11.28
C GLU A 343 -3.86 -1.34 11.78
N ARG A 344 -2.61 -0.94 11.62
CA ARG A 344 -2.16 0.43 11.89
C ARG A 344 -2.80 1.44 10.94
N GLU A 345 -2.90 1.14 9.64
CA GLU A 345 -3.55 2.04 8.69
C GLU A 345 -5.04 2.27 9.00
N LEU A 346 -5.75 1.25 9.51
CA LEU A 346 -7.13 1.41 9.97
C LEU A 346 -7.24 2.40 11.13
N GLU A 347 -6.31 2.34 12.08
CA GLU A 347 -6.23 3.30 13.18
C GLU A 347 -5.91 4.70 12.66
N LEU A 348 -4.95 4.82 11.73
CA LEU A 348 -4.54 6.08 11.13
C LEU A 348 -5.70 6.76 10.41
N VAL A 349 -6.49 6.05 9.60
CA VAL A 349 -7.67 6.59 8.91
C VAL A 349 -8.69 7.18 9.88
N ARG A 350 -8.98 6.49 11.00
CA ARG A 350 -9.92 6.99 12.02
C ARG A 350 -9.41 8.28 12.66
N ARG A 351 -8.10 8.36 12.90
CA ARG A 351 -7.44 9.56 13.45
C ARG A 351 -7.39 10.70 12.44
N VAL A 352 -7.17 10.43 11.15
CA VAL A 352 -7.21 11.44 10.07
C VAL A 352 -8.59 12.10 10.04
N GLU A 353 -9.66 11.30 10.08
CA GLU A 353 -11.03 11.82 10.08
C GLU A 353 -11.32 12.73 11.28
N SER A 354 -10.91 12.32 12.47
CA SER A 354 -11.02 13.14 13.69
C SER A 354 -10.22 14.44 13.57
N SER A 355 -8.99 14.35 13.10
CA SER A 355 -8.06 15.49 12.95
C SER A 355 -8.59 16.52 11.95
N ILE A 356 -9.09 16.07 10.79
CA ILE A 356 -9.73 16.96 9.80
C ILE A 356 -10.90 17.72 10.44
N SER A 357 -11.78 17.02 11.15
CA SER A 357 -12.95 17.61 11.79
C SER A 357 -12.57 18.67 12.83
N GLN A 358 -11.57 18.35 13.67
CA GLN A 358 -11.08 19.27 14.69
C GLN A 358 -10.37 20.47 14.08
N ALA A 359 -9.51 20.26 13.08
CA ALA A 359 -8.78 21.32 12.40
C ALA A 359 -9.74 22.30 11.70
N LEU A 360 -10.73 21.83 10.95
CA LEU A 360 -11.73 22.69 10.30
C LEU A 360 -12.51 23.56 11.31
N ARG A 361 -12.86 23.01 12.47
CA ARG A 361 -13.53 23.75 13.54
C ARG A 361 -12.63 24.85 14.09
N LEU A 362 -11.37 24.53 14.39
CA LEU A 362 -10.40 25.48 14.94
C LEU A 362 -10.03 26.57 13.93
N THR A 363 -9.86 26.24 12.65
CA THR A 363 -9.61 27.24 11.60
C THR A 363 -10.78 28.22 11.45
N LYS A 364 -12.02 27.73 11.54
CA LYS A 364 -13.21 28.59 11.52
C LYS A 364 -13.25 29.53 12.74
N ASP A 365 -12.98 29.01 13.93
CA ASP A 365 -12.99 29.80 15.17
C ASP A 365 -11.87 30.84 15.20
N ALA A 366 -10.64 30.45 14.81
CA ALA A 366 -9.50 31.36 14.71
C ALA A 366 -9.79 32.53 13.74
N ASN A 367 -10.38 32.24 12.57
CA ASN A 367 -10.70 33.27 11.59
C ASN A 367 -11.80 34.23 12.09
N LEU A 368 -12.83 33.72 12.79
CA LEU A 368 -13.87 34.56 13.39
C LEU A 368 -13.31 35.47 14.47
N LYS A 369 -12.44 34.95 15.34
CA LYS A 369 -11.80 35.71 16.42
C LYS A 369 -10.82 36.76 15.87
N ALA A 370 -10.02 36.40 14.87
CA ALA A 370 -9.12 37.34 14.20
C ALA A 370 -9.90 38.47 13.53
N TYR A 371 -11.01 38.17 12.86
CA TYR A 371 -11.90 39.17 12.26
C TYR A 371 -12.43 40.16 13.31
N LYS A 372 -12.94 39.67 14.46
CA LYS A 372 -13.42 40.53 15.55
C LYS A 372 -12.32 41.41 16.14
N ALA A 373 -11.10 40.87 16.32
CA ALA A 373 -9.95 41.63 16.79
C ALA A 373 -9.57 42.75 15.81
N MET A 374 -9.61 42.48 14.50
CA MET A 374 -9.37 43.49 13.47
C MET A 374 -10.44 44.60 13.44
N GLU A 375 -11.73 44.25 13.60
CA GLU A 375 -12.80 45.26 13.69
C GLU A 375 -12.57 46.19 14.89
N GLU A 376 -12.18 45.64 16.04
CA GLU A 376 -11.89 46.43 17.24
C GLU A 376 -10.68 47.35 17.05
N LEU A 377 -9.60 46.86 16.42
CA LEU A 377 -8.42 47.69 16.07
C LEU A 377 -8.81 48.88 15.18
N LYS A 378 -9.67 48.63 14.19
CA LYS A 378 -10.21 49.68 13.31
C LYS A 378 -11.07 50.69 14.07
N HIS A 379 -11.91 50.23 15.00
CA HIS A 379 -12.70 51.12 15.86
C HIS A 379 -11.83 52.00 16.78
N LEU A 380 -10.64 51.52 17.16
CA LEU A 380 -9.70 52.23 18.01
C LEU A 380 -8.70 53.12 17.24
N ASN A 381 -8.79 53.22 15.90
CA ASN A 381 -7.83 53.91 15.03
C ASN A 381 -6.37 53.46 15.23
N LEU A 382 -6.16 52.21 15.63
CA LEU A 382 -4.83 51.62 15.73
C LEU A 382 -4.49 50.94 14.40
N GLU A 383 -3.22 51.00 14.01
CA GLU A 383 -2.76 50.23 12.84
C GLU A 383 -3.01 48.74 13.08
N VAL A 384 -3.58 48.07 12.08
CA VAL A 384 -3.63 46.60 12.05
C VAL A 384 -2.22 46.14 11.67
N LYS A 385 -1.40 45.83 12.67
CA LYS A 385 -0.06 45.24 12.48
C LYS A 385 0.00 43.84 13.03
#